data_AF-A0AAU6DZX0-F1
#
_entry.id   AF-A0AAU6DZX0-F1
#
_cell.length_a   1.000
_cell.length_b   1.000
_cell.length_c   1.000
_cell.angle_alpha   90.00
_cell.angle_beta   90.00
_cell.angle_gamma   90.00
#
_symmetry.space_group_name_H-M   'P 1'
#
loop_
_entity.id
_entity.type
_entity.pdbx_description
1 polymer ?
#
loop_
_entity_poly.entity_id
_entity_poly.type
_entity_poly.pdbx_seq_one_letter_code
_entity_poly.pdbx_strand_id
1 'polypeptide(L)'
;MPAVVRLSTGKALTVRAAADAFLDSLGNPNTVRNYAIGVGKTAERLGEMRPLASVADEEIGEALETIWGTTAVNTWNARRASVLSWLAWCRERGHEAPAVPVWAKRLAVPDSQTPAHPKMAVDRLIARREVGLREKTLYRMLYETAGRAEEILGVNIEDLDLDLAAGPRAAR
;
A
#
# COMPACT_ATOMS: atom_id res chain seq x y z
N MET A 1 9.60 -17.97 -14.97
CA MET A 1 9.64 -19.21 -14.17
C MET A 1 9.76 -18.81 -12.71
N PRO A 2 8.69 -18.81 -11.90
CA PRO A 2 8.85 -18.50 -10.48
C PRO A 2 9.62 -19.66 -9.83
N ALA A 3 10.76 -19.34 -9.19
CA ALA A 3 11.57 -20.30 -8.47
C ALA A 3 10.78 -20.77 -7.24
N VAL A 4 10.37 -22.03 -7.25
CA VAL A 4 9.78 -22.69 -6.08
C VAL A 4 10.93 -23.02 -5.13
N VAL A 5 11.17 -22.16 -4.15
CA VAL A 5 12.07 -22.45 -3.04
C VAL A 5 11.39 -23.51 -2.18
N ARG A 6 11.82 -24.78 -2.31
CA ARG A 6 11.47 -25.83 -1.35
C ARG A 6 12.24 -25.57 -0.06
N LEU A 7 11.54 -25.16 0.99
CA LEU A 7 12.08 -25.15 2.35
C LEU A 7 12.27 -26.60 2.82
N SER A 8 13.40 -26.88 3.47
CA SER A 8 13.83 -28.23 3.85
C SER A 8 12.77 -28.95 4.70
N THR A 9 12.40 -30.16 4.29
CA THR A 9 11.39 -31.06 4.89
C THR A 9 11.69 -31.59 6.30
N GLY A 10 12.60 -30.96 7.06
CA GLY A 10 12.97 -31.40 8.41
C GLY A 10 12.90 -30.33 9.50
N LYS A 11 12.70 -29.05 9.15
CA LYS A 11 12.64 -27.95 10.12
C LYS A 11 11.28 -27.28 10.03
N ALA A 12 10.56 -27.20 11.14
CA ALA A 12 9.27 -26.53 11.18
C ALA A 12 9.41 -25.08 10.67
N LEU A 13 8.52 -24.67 9.76
CA LEU A 13 8.50 -23.32 9.23
C LEU A 13 8.30 -22.34 10.38
N THR A 14 9.30 -21.50 10.66
CA THR A 14 9.19 -20.50 11.71
C THR A 14 8.37 -19.31 11.24
N VAL A 15 7.81 -18.56 12.21
CA VAL A 15 7.08 -17.32 11.96
C VAL A 15 7.89 -16.34 11.09
N ARG A 16 9.18 -16.11 11.42
CA ARG A 16 10.06 -15.23 10.63
C ARG A 16 10.33 -15.79 9.24
N ALA A 17 10.65 -17.07 9.12
CA ALA A 17 10.95 -17.66 7.81
C ALA A 17 9.73 -17.60 6.87
N ALA A 18 8.52 -17.78 7.41
CA ALA A 18 7.28 -17.62 6.66
C ALA A 18 7.04 -16.16 6.23
N ALA A 19 7.30 -15.20 7.12
CA ALA A 19 7.17 -13.78 6.83
C ALA A 19 8.13 -13.32 5.73
N ASP A 20 9.40 -13.68 5.85
CA ASP A 20 10.44 -13.33 4.88
C ASP A 20 10.13 -13.95 3.50
N ALA A 21 9.80 -15.25 3.47
CA ALA A 21 9.45 -15.93 2.22
C ALA A 21 8.20 -15.37 1.54
N PHE A 22 7.22 -14.89 2.32
CA PHE A 22 6.05 -14.20 1.78
C PHE A 22 6.44 -12.84 1.17
N LEU A 23 7.20 -12.03 1.89
CA LEU A 23 7.61 -10.70 1.42
C LEU A 23 8.49 -10.81 0.17
N ASP A 24 9.41 -11.78 0.11
CA ASP A 24 10.26 -12.06 -1.05
C ASP A 24 9.46 -12.52 -2.28
N SER A 25 8.24 -13.04 -2.08
CA SER A 25 7.38 -13.47 -3.19
C SER A 25 6.64 -12.32 -3.89
N LEU A 26 6.65 -11.11 -3.30
CA LEU A 26 5.94 -9.95 -3.84
C LEU A 26 6.81 -9.20 -4.85
N GLY A 27 6.32 -9.04 -6.09
CA GLY A 27 7.09 -8.39 -7.16
C GLY A 27 7.14 -6.85 -7.10
N ASN A 28 6.25 -6.21 -6.32
CA ASN A 28 6.17 -4.74 -6.24
C ASN A 28 6.87 -4.22 -4.98
N PRO A 29 7.94 -3.40 -5.08
CA PRO A 29 8.68 -2.87 -3.93
C PRO A 29 7.83 -2.03 -2.95
N ASN A 30 6.82 -1.30 -3.45
CA ASN A 30 5.91 -0.52 -2.61
C ASN A 30 4.99 -1.44 -1.82
N THR A 31 4.53 -2.55 -2.42
CA THR A 31 3.74 -3.56 -1.72
C THR A 31 4.58 -4.25 -0.65
N VAL A 32 5.82 -4.65 -0.97
CA VAL A 32 6.78 -5.22 0.01
C VAL A 32 6.93 -4.28 1.20
N ARG A 33 7.29 -3.01 0.95
CA ARG A 33 7.48 -2.01 2.02
C ARG A 33 6.23 -1.85 2.89
N ASN A 34 5.05 -1.78 2.28
CA ASN A 34 3.81 -1.59 3.03
C ASN A 34 3.45 -2.83 3.84
N TYR A 35 3.60 -4.03 3.27
CA TYR A 35 3.23 -5.29 3.92
C TYR A 35 4.22 -5.67 5.01
N ALA A 36 5.51 -5.36 4.84
CA ALA A 36 6.56 -5.63 5.81
C ALA A 36 6.28 -5.03 7.19
N ILE A 37 5.59 -3.89 7.26
CA ILE A 37 5.22 -3.28 8.55
C ILE A 37 4.18 -4.14 9.28
N GLY A 38 3.16 -4.64 8.57
CA GLY A 38 2.11 -5.47 9.16
C GLY A 38 2.64 -6.85 9.52
N VAL A 39 3.25 -7.52 8.55
CA VAL A 39 3.78 -8.88 8.70
C VAL A 39 4.93 -8.91 9.71
N GLY A 40 5.90 -8.00 9.59
CA GLY A 40 7.09 -7.98 10.44
C GLY A 40 6.77 -7.74 11.91
N LYS A 41 5.92 -6.75 12.24
CA LYS A 41 5.54 -6.48 13.64
C LYS A 41 4.69 -7.58 14.25
N THR A 42 3.81 -8.20 13.46
CA THR A 42 3.06 -9.37 13.93
C THR A 42 3.99 -10.56 14.16
N ALA A 43 4.94 -10.82 13.26
CA ALA A 43 5.93 -11.87 13.41
C ALA A 43 6.81 -11.69 14.66
N GLU A 44 7.27 -10.46 14.92
CA GLU A 44 8.01 -10.09 16.13
C GLU A 44 7.19 -10.39 17.39
N ARG A 45 5.92 -9.96 17.43
CA ARG A 45 5.03 -10.11 18.59
C ARG A 45 4.73 -11.57 18.94
N LEU A 46 4.61 -12.43 17.93
CA LEU A 46 4.30 -13.87 18.07
C LEU A 46 5.51 -14.72 18.49
N GLY A 47 6.72 -14.16 18.37
CA GLY A 47 7.97 -14.88 18.56
C GLY A 47 8.47 -15.48 17.24
N GLU A 48 9.47 -14.83 16.66
CA GLU A 48 9.98 -15.09 15.31
C GLU A 48 10.48 -16.51 15.04
N MET A 49 11.06 -17.14 16.06
CA MET A 49 11.64 -18.48 15.98
C MET A 49 10.62 -19.59 16.26
N ARG A 50 9.40 -19.23 16.70
CA ARG A 50 8.34 -20.18 16.99
C ARG A 50 7.87 -20.85 15.69
N PRO A 51 7.56 -22.16 15.70
CA PRO A 51 6.89 -22.81 14.58
C PRO A 51 5.54 -22.13 14.27
N LEU A 52 5.31 -21.74 13.02
CA LEU A 52 4.08 -21.06 12.60
C LEU A 52 2.83 -21.90 12.91
N ALA A 53 2.92 -23.22 12.69
CA ALA A 53 1.84 -24.17 12.98
C ALA A 53 1.47 -24.27 14.46
N SER A 54 2.32 -23.80 15.37
CA SER A 54 2.01 -23.79 16.80
C SER A 54 1.27 -22.54 17.26
N VAL A 55 1.16 -21.51 16.41
CA VAL A 55 0.48 -20.25 16.72
C VAL A 55 -1.03 -20.45 16.56
N ALA A 56 -1.80 -20.05 17.57
CA ALA A 56 -3.26 -20.10 17.52
C ALA A 56 -3.85 -18.89 16.79
N ASP A 57 -5.07 -19.04 16.27
CA ASP A 57 -5.82 -17.97 15.59
C ASP A 57 -6.04 -16.78 16.53
N GLU A 58 -6.32 -17.03 17.81
CA GLU A 58 -6.50 -16.01 18.84
C GLU A 58 -5.25 -15.14 18.99
N GLU A 59 -4.05 -15.73 18.94
CA GLU A 59 -2.79 -15.01 19.07
C GLU A 59 -2.56 -14.04 17.90
N ILE A 60 -3.06 -14.39 16.70
CA ILE A 60 -3.04 -13.48 15.53
C ILE A 60 -3.92 -12.26 15.79
N GLY A 61 -5.15 -12.48 16.26
CA GLY A 61 -6.07 -11.40 16.58
C GLY A 61 -5.52 -10.50 17.69
N GLU A 62 -5.01 -11.10 18.77
CA GLU A 62 -4.45 -10.38 19.91
C GLU A 62 -3.23 -9.54 19.51
N ALA A 63 -2.36 -10.07 18.64
CA ALA A 63 -1.25 -9.32 18.10
C ALA A 63 -1.73 -8.11 17.28
N LEU A 64 -2.75 -8.29 16.42
CA LEU A 64 -3.32 -7.19 15.65
C LEU A 64 -3.91 -6.09 16.55
N GLU A 65 -4.72 -6.45 17.55
CA GLU A 65 -5.29 -5.49 18.51
C GLU A 65 -4.23 -4.79 19.35
N THR A 66 -3.26 -5.54 19.87
CA THR A 66 -2.19 -4.97 20.70
C THR A 66 -1.38 -3.92 19.94
N ILE A 67 -1.09 -4.16 18.67
CA ILE A 67 -0.22 -3.29 17.87
C ILE A 67 -1.02 -2.13 17.22
N TRP A 68 -2.26 -2.39 16.77
CA TRP A 68 -3.02 -1.45 15.94
C TRP A 68 -4.46 -1.16 16.39
N GLY A 69 -4.96 -1.75 17.48
CA GLY A 69 -6.36 -1.63 17.90
C GLY A 69 -6.84 -0.19 18.16
N THR A 70 -5.92 0.72 18.46
CA THR A 70 -6.20 2.15 18.69
C THR A 70 -5.80 3.06 17.52
N THR A 71 -5.37 2.49 16.39
CA THR A 71 -4.94 3.27 15.21
C THR A 71 -6.10 3.66 14.32
N ALA A 72 -5.85 4.58 13.38
CA ALA A 72 -6.83 4.95 12.38
C ALA A 72 -7.35 3.72 11.61
N VAL A 73 -8.64 3.72 11.27
CA VAL A 73 -9.32 2.61 10.58
C VAL A 73 -8.58 2.14 9.32
N ASN A 74 -8.05 3.06 8.53
CA ASN A 74 -7.29 2.73 7.32
C ASN A 74 -5.98 2.00 7.66
N THR A 75 -5.30 2.40 8.74
CA THR A 75 -4.11 1.71 9.23
C THR A 75 -4.47 0.31 9.71
N TRP A 76 -5.48 0.15 10.57
CA TRP A 76 -5.98 -1.16 11.00
C TRP A 76 -6.27 -2.08 9.81
N ASN A 77 -7.07 -1.61 8.85
CA ASN A 77 -7.48 -2.40 7.69
C ASN A 77 -6.29 -2.80 6.81
N ALA A 78 -5.32 -1.90 6.59
CA ALA A 78 -4.14 -2.20 5.79
C ALA A 78 -3.23 -3.25 6.45
N ARG A 79 -3.04 -3.16 7.77
CA ARG A 79 -2.19 -4.10 8.53
C ARG A 79 -2.86 -5.46 8.64
N ARG A 80 -4.16 -5.49 8.96
CA ARG A 80 -4.99 -6.68 8.90
C ARG A 80 -4.92 -7.35 7.53
N ALA A 81 -5.04 -6.59 6.44
CA ALA A 81 -4.97 -7.14 5.08
C ALA A 81 -3.59 -7.75 4.76
N SER A 82 -2.50 -7.11 5.24
CA SER A 82 -1.14 -7.63 5.06
C SER A 82 -0.97 -8.99 5.76
N VAL A 83 -1.43 -9.11 7.01
CA VAL A 83 -1.38 -10.36 7.79
C VAL A 83 -2.29 -11.43 7.19
N LEU A 84 -3.50 -11.06 6.76
CA LEU A 84 -4.42 -11.98 6.09
C LEU A 84 -3.81 -12.55 4.80
N SER A 85 -3.15 -11.69 4.00
CA SER A 85 -2.49 -12.11 2.77
C SER A 85 -1.30 -13.04 3.04
N TRP A 86 -0.50 -12.74 4.07
CA TRP A 86 0.61 -13.59 4.48
C TRP A 86 0.14 -15.00 4.90
N LEU A 87 -0.86 -15.08 5.78
CA LEU A 87 -1.37 -16.37 6.26
C LEU A 87 -2.09 -17.15 5.15
N ALA A 88 -2.78 -16.45 4.23
CA ALA A 88 -3.36 -17.09 3.05
C ALA A 88 -2.29 -17.70 2.13
N TRP A 89 -1.22 -16.95 1.86
CA TRP A 89 -0.09 -17.41 1.06
C TRP A 89 0.59 -18.65 1.67
N CYS A 90 0.72 -18.71 3.00
CA CYS A 90 1.26 -19.89 3.69
C CYS A 90 0.40 -21.14 3.43
N ARG A 91 -0.93 -21.02 3.60
CA ARG A 91 -1.87 -22.12 3.37
C ARG A 91 -1.89 -22.57 1.90
N GLU A 92 -1.83 -21.64 0.96
CA GLU A 92 -1.75 -21.94 -0.48
C GLU A 92 -0.51 -22.77 -0.86
N ARG A 93 0.57 -22.68 -0.06
CA ARG A 93 1.79 -23.48 -0.22
C ARG A 93 1.80 -24.77 0.60
N GLY A 94 0.67 -25.12 1.20
CA GLY A 94 0.51 -26.34 2.00
C GLY A 94 1.12 -26.25 3.39
N HIS A 95 1.43 -25.05 3.88
CA HIS A 95 1.86 -24.86 5.27
C HIS A 95 0.64 -24.76 6.19
N GLU A 96 0.72 -25.43 7.34
CA GLU A 96 -0.20 -25.18 8.44
C GLU A 96 0.09 -23.79 9.02
N ALA A 97 -0.92 -22.93 8.99
CA ALA A 97 -0.83 -21.54 9.42
C ALA A 97 -2.16 -21.11 10.07
N PRO A 98 -2.10 -20.25 11.10
CA PRO A 98 -3.31 -19.75 11.75
C PRO A 98 -4.13 -18.88 10.78
N ALA A 99 -5.39 -18.65 11.16
CA ALA A 99 -6.27 -17.70 10.52
C ALA A 99 -6.33 -16.37 11.29
N VAL A 100 -6.76 -15.31 10.60
CA VAL A 100 -7.18 -14.09 11.28
C VAL A 100 -8.58 -14.34 11.86
N PRO A 101 -8.79 -14.20 13.18
CA PRO A 101 -10.05 -14.56 13.79
C PRO A 101 -11.18 -13.61 13.36
N VAL A 102 -12.41 -14.10 13.41
CA VAL A 102 -13.61 -13.37 12.93
C VAL A 102 -13.82 -12.06 13.69
N TRP A 103 -13.52 -12.03 14.99
CA TRP A 103 -13.70 -10.85 15.82
C TRP A 103 -12.72 -9.72 15.45
N ALA A 104 -11.52 -10.05 14.94
CA ALA A 104 -10.57 -9.10 14.38
C ALA A 104 -10.99 -8.73 12.95
N LYS A 105 -12.22 -8.22 12.77
CA LYS A 105 -12.82 -7.93 11.47
C LYS A 105 -12.31 -6.63 10.87
N ARG A 106 -12.49 -6.51 9.54
CA ARG A 106 -12.28 -5.24 8.84
C ARG A 106 -13.25 -4.19 9.39
N LEU A 107 -12.76 -2.99 9.65
CA LEU A 107 -13.56 -1.86 10.11
C LEU A 107 -14.10 -1.05 8.92
N ALA A 108 -15.31 -0.51 9.07
CA ALA A 108 -15.91 0.36 8.07
C ALA A 108 -15.09 1.65 7.95
N VAL A 109 -14.59 1.94 6.75
CA VAL A 109 -13.82 3.15 6.48
C VAL A 109 -14.78 4.34 6.56
N PRO A 110 -14.53 5.33 7.43
CA PRO A 110 -15.34 6.55 7.46
C PRO A 110 -15.28 7.28 6.11
N ASP A 111 -16.33 8.03 5.79
CA ASP A 111 -16.30 8.90 4.63
C ASP A 111 -15.11 9.84 4.68
N SER A 112 -14.48 10.04 3.51
CA SER A 112 -13.33 10.93 3.40
C SER A 112 -13.72 12.33 3.85
N GLN A 113 -13.06 12.80 4.91
CA GLN A 113 -13.19 14.17 5.40
C GLN A 113 -12.26 15.13 4.65
N THR A 114 -11.52 14.64 3.64
CA THR A 114 -10.59 15.48 2.87
C THR A 114 -11.40 16.41 1.98
N PRO A 115 -11.35 17.74 2.18
CA PRO A 115 -12.14 18.66 1.39
C PRO A 115 -11.67 18.66 -0.07
N ALA A 116 -12.60 18.64 -1.01
CA ALA A 116 -12.29 18.96 -2.40
C ALA A 116 -11.93 20.45 -2.52
N HIS A 117 -10.85 20.76 -3.23
CA HIS A 117 -10.48 22.15 -3.49
C HIS A 117 -11.30 22.71 -4.66
N PRO A 118 -12.07 23.80 -4.47
CA PRO A 118 -12.81 24.42 -5.56
C PRO A 118 -11.86 25.13 -6.53
N LYS A 119 -12.28 25.32 -7.79
CA LYS A 119 -11.51 26.02 -8.83
C LYS A 119 -10.93 27.35 -8.34
N MET A 120 -11.75 28.15 -7.66
CA MET A 120 -11.33 29.45 -7.11
C MET A 120 -10.19 29.34 -6.09
N ALA A 121 -10.12 28.26 -5.30
CA ALA A 121 -9.01 28.06 -4.36
C ALA A 121 -7.70 27.77 -5.11
N VAL A 122 -7.77 26.99 -6.18
CA VAL A 122 -6.63 26.69 -7.07
C VAL A 122 -6.19 27.95 -7.82
N ASP A 123 -7.12 28.70 -8.40
CA ASP A 123 -6.81 29.94 -9.12
C ASP A 123 -6.13 30.97 -8.19
N ARG A 124 -6.59 31.10 -6.93
CA ARG A 124 -5.92 31.93 -5.93
C ARG A 124 -4.50 31.45 -5.62
N LEU A 125 -4.30 30.14 -5.49
CA LEU A 125 -2.98 29.55 -5.25
C LEU A 125 -2.02 29.85 -6.42
N ILE A 126 -2.51 29.80 -7.66
CA ILE A 126 -1.74 30.09 -8.87
C ILE A 126 -1.44 31.60 -9.02
N ALA A 127 -2.33 32.48 -8.53
CA ALA A 127 -2.13 33.93 -8.61
C ALA A 127 -1.03 34.47 -7.65
N ARG A 128 -0.61 33.68 -6.65
CA ARG A 128 0.42 34.05 -5.66
C ARG A 128 1.77 34.29 -6.34
N ARG A 129 2.41 35.42 -6.06
CA ARG A 129 3.67 35.82 -6.73
C ARG A 129 4.88 35.02 -6.24
N GLU A 130 4.83 34.59 -4.99
CA GLU A 130 5.85 33.80 -4.31
C GLU A 130 5.90 32.33 -4.73
N VAL A 131 4.86 31.85 -5.43
CA VAL A 131 4.82 30.49 -5.96
C VAL A 131 5.53 30.49 -7.32
N GLY A 132 6.49 29.57 -7.49
CA GLY A 132 7.23 29.41 -8.74
C GLY A 132 6.33 28.94 -9.90
N LEU A 133 6.78 29.16 -11.14
CA LEU A 133 6.05 28.72 -12.33
C LEU A 133 5.84 27.20 -12.34
N ARG A 134 6.83 26.44 -11.87
CA ARG A 134 6.76 24.97 -11.77
C ARG A 134 5.61 24.51 -10.89
N GLU A 135 5.49 25.06 -9.69
CA GLU A 135 4.42 24.71 -8.75
C GLU A 135 3.05 25.15 -9.27
N LYS A 136 2.97 26.31 -9.93
CA LYS A 136 1.73 26.77 -10.59
C LYS A 136 1.28 25.81 -11.67
N THR A 137 2.21 25.38 -12.52
CA THR A 137 1.93 24.38 -13.57
C THR A 137 1.48 23.07 -12.94
N LEU A 138 2.17 22.58 -11.91
CA LEU A 138 1.78 21.38 -11.17
C LEU A 138 0.35 21.48 -10.62
N TYR A 139 0.02 22.58 -9.93
CA TYR A 139 -1.32 22.78 -9.37
C TYR A 139 -2.40 22.84 -10.45
N ARG A 140 -2.12 23.50 -11.58
CA ARG A 140 -3.05 23.57 -12.70
C ARG A 140 -3.27 22.20 -13.34
N MET A 141 -2.19 21.45 -13.59
CA MET A 141 -2.25 20.12 -14.20
C MET A 141 -3.01 19.14 -13.31
N LEU A 142 -2.70 19.09 -12.01
CA LEU A 142 -3.42 18.24 -11.04
C LEU A 142 -4.92 18.54 -11.03
N TYR A 143 -5.29 19.81 -11.11
CA TYR A 143 -6.70 20.22 -11.08
C TYR A 143 -7.45 19.91 -12.39
N GLU A 144 -6.87 20.28 -13.54
CA GLU A 144 -7.57 20.19 -14.84
C GLU A 144 -7.59 18.75 -15.40
N THR A 145 -6.58 17.93 -15.08
CA THR A 145 -6.49 16.56 -15.61
C THR A 145 -7.01 15.49 -14.66
N ALA A 146 -7.18 15.82 -13.37
CA ALA A 146 -7.39 14.85 -12.30
C ALA A 146 -6.35 13.70 -12.26
N GLY A 147 -5.17 13.92 -12.86
CA GLY A 147 -4.08 12.95 -12.88
C GLY A 147 -3.44 12.77 -11.50
N ARG A 148 -2.80 11.62 -11.30
CA ARG A 148 -2.07 11.34 -10.07
C ARG A 148 -0.83 12.23 -9.98
N ALA A 149 -0.42 12.58 -8.76
CA ALA A 149 0.80 13.35 -8.55
C ALA A 149 2.03 12.68 -9.18
N GLU A 150 2.14 11.36 -9.12
CA GLU A 150 3.22 10.61 -9.76
C GLU A 150 3.23 10.75 -11.29
N GLU A 151 2.06 10.75 -11.91
CA GLU A 151 1.92 10.91 -13.36
C GLU A 151 2.35 12.33 -13.77
N ILE A 152 1.80 13.35 -13.11
CA ILE A 152 2.13 14.75 -13.43
C ILE A 152 3.59 15.09 -13.16
N LEU A 153 4.21 14.50 -12.12
CA LEU A 153 5.63 14.69 -11.83
C LEU A 153 6.55 13.89 -12.77
N GLY A 154 6.05 12.85 -13.43
CA GLY A 154 6.81 12.00 -14.35
C GLY A 154 6.68 12.37 -15.83
N VAL A 155 5.74 13.25 -16.20
CA VAL A 155 5.56 13.75 -17.57
C VAL A 155 6.78 14.55 -18.01
N ASN A 156 7.28 14.25 -19.21
CA ASN A 156 8.31 15.04 -19.88
C ASN A 156 7.69 15.88 -21.00
N ILE A 157 8.41 16.92 -21.45
CA ILE A 157 7.90 17.85 -22.49
C ILE A 157 7.75 17.11 -23.82
N GLU A 158 8.61 16.14 -24.08
CA GLU A 158 8.63 15.30 -25.27
C GLU A 158 7.41 14.38 -25.39
N ASP A 159 6.75 14.09 -24.26
CA ASP A 159 5.53 13.28 -24.22
C ASP A 159 4.27 14.12 -24.50
N LEU A 160 4.39 15.45 -24.58
CA LEU A 160 3.27 16.35 -24.83
C LEU A 160 3.02 16.49 -26.32
N ASP A 161 1.79 16.18 -26.74
CA ASP A 161 1.30 16.54 -28.06
C ASP A 161 1.02 18.06 -28.10
N LEU A 162 2.03 18.82 -28.52
CA LEU A 162 1.96 20.28 -28.65
C LEU A 162 1.22 20.71 -29.93
N ASP A 163 0.96 19.79 -30.86
CA ASP A 163 0.28 20.09 -32.12
C ASP A 163 -1.23 20.23 -31.92
N LEU A 164 -1.80 19.60 -30.88
CA LEU A 164 -3.18 19.81 -30.43
C LEU A 164 -3.47 21.25 -29.96
N ALA A 165 -2.46 22.00 -29.51
CA ALA A 165 -2.62 23.38 -29.02
C ALA A 165 -2.69 24.41 -30.17
N ALA A 166 -2.28 24.04 -31.39
CA ALA A 166 -2.44 24.85 -32.57
C ALA A 166 -3.84 24.62 -33.17
N GLY A 167 -4.85 25.35 -32.66
CA GLY A 167 -6.09 25.56 -33.41
C GLY A 167 -5.80 25.99 -34.86
N PRO A 168 -6.74 25.79 -35.80
CA PRO A 168 -6.47 25.88 -37.24
C PRO A 168 -5.71 27.15 -37.57
N ARG A 169 -4.48 26.99 -38.09
CA ARG A 169 -3.70 28.11 -38.60
C ARG A 169 -4.50 28.75 -39.73
N ALA A 170 -5.06 29.93 -39.47
CA ALA A 170 -5.67 30.74 -40.51
C ALA A 170 -4.60 31.00 -41.57
N ALA A 171 -4.82 30.44 -42.76
CA ALA A 171 -3.98 30.67 -43.92
C ALA A 171 -3.96 32.17 -44.23
N ARG A 172 -2.77 32.74 -44.34
CA ARG A 172 -2.55 34.07 -44.92
C ARG A 172 -2.68 34.01 -46.44
#